data_AF-A0A2V9V841-F1
#
_entry.id   AF-A0A2V9V841-F1
#
_cell.length_a   1.000
_cell.length_b   1.000
_cell.length_c   1.000
_cell.angle_alpha   90.00
_cell.angle_beta   90.00
_cell.angle_gamma   90.00
#
_symmetry.space_group_name_H-M   'P 1'
#
loop_
_entity.id
_entity.type
_entity.pdbx_description
1 polymer ?
#
loop_
_entity_poly.entity_id
_entity_poly.type
_entity_poly.pdbx_seq_one_letter_code
_entity_poly.pdbx_strand_id
1 'polypeptide(L)'
;MKVVTSVLSVFFLLFLAASGQSQSKPAADLIVNNAKVWTVDKLHPRAQAVAVLGERIVAVGSIAEVNAWRGPNTRVIAAAGKLLLPGFNDSHVHFVSGGAQLDNVQLNDATSPEEFARRIGARTKNTAKGEWILGGDWDETKWNPTQLPTKELIDPVTPDTPVFVNRYDGHMALANSLALRMAGVSAKTPDPPGGTIVRDAQGNPTGALKDAAMEYVNKVIPPLTHEQRLLAVKRALAHAASFGVTSVQDMNPEYADIAVFSELLQRGELTARIYAAPFIMRVDDQAKIGIRHAFGGPYLRIGALKGYADGSLGSATAYFFDPFTDQPSNHVLLSDEMQPVSVMRDRMMTADAAGLQLCTHAIGDQAVSIILDLYSDVVKAHGEADRRFRIEHAQHMAAKDFYRFAQLQVIASVQPYHAIDDGRWAEKRIGHDRASRTYAFRTFLNHGVRLALGTDWNVAPLNPMLTVYAAATRATLDGKNPNGRFPEQKLTVEETVEAYTMGSAYAEFQEKEKGSISPGKLADMVLLSDNIFSTDPTK
;
A
#
# COMPACT_ATOMS: atom_id res chain seq x y z
N MET A 1 7.70 -72.83 -64.37
CA MET A 1 7.02 -71.57 -63.98
C MET A 1 7.53 -71.14 -62.60
N LYS A 2 8.12 -69.93 -62.51
CA LYS A 2 8.44 -69.11 -61.29
C LYS A 2 9.52 -69.73 -60.36
N VAL A 3 10.79 -69.29 -60.33
CA VAL A 3 11.43 -67.99 -59.95
C VAL A 3 11.10 -67.52 -58.53
N VAL A 4 12.16 -67.27 -57.71
CA VAL A 4 12.37 -66.23 -56.67
C VAL A 4 13.57 -66.68 -55.79
N THR A 5 14.81 -66.26 -56.06
CA THR A 5 15.61 -65.11 -55.51
C THR A 5 16.13 -65.24 -54.06
N SER A 6 17.47 -65.37 -53.97
CA SER A 6 18.48 -64.57 -53.25
C SER A 6 18.15 -63.86 -51.92
N VAL A 7 19.08 -63.86 -50.96
CA VAL A 7 20.06 -62.75 -50.71
C VAL A 7 20.90 -63.04 -49.44
N LEU A 8 22.21 -62.93 -49.60
CA LEU A 8 23.26 -62.92 -48.57
C LEU A 8 23.21 -61.61 -47.77
N SER A 9 23.22 -61.68 -46.43
CA SER A 9 23.36 -60.48 -45.58
C SER A 9 24.83 -60.28 -45.18
N VAL A 10 25.44 -59.20 -45.66
CA VAL A 10 26.74 -58.69 -45.21
C VAL A 10 26.47 -57.54 -44.23
N PHE A 11 26.91 -57.69 -42.98
CA PHE A 11 26.89 -56.65 -41.97
C PHE A 11 27.96 -55.59 -42.27
N PHE A 12 27.54 -54.33 -42.47
CA PHE A 12 28.42 -53.17 -42.54
C PHE A 12 28.26 -52.35 -41.24
N LEU A 13 29.31 -52.28 -40.43
CA LEU A 13 29.40 -51.45 -39.23
C LEU A 13 29.75 -50.01 -39.65
N LEU A 14 28.76 -49.11 -39.57
CA LEU A 14 28.95 -47.67 -39.67
C LEU A 14 29.12 -47.09 -38.25
N PHE A 15 30.35 -46.77 -37.86
CA PHE A 15 30.64 -45.90 -36.72
C PHE A 15 30.32 -44.45 -37.12
N LEU A 16 29.12 -43.97 -36.76
CA LEU A 16 28.81 -42.54 -36.75
C LEU A 16 29.36 -41.92 -35.46
N ALA A 17 30.46 -41.18 -35.59
CA ALA A 17 30.89 -40.23 -34.58
C ALA A 17 29.88 -39.07 -34.53
N ALA A 18 28.90 -39.18 -33.64
CA ALA A 18 28.06 -38.05 -33.27
C ALA A 18 28.91 -37.08 -32.45
N SER A 19 29.42 -36.03 -33.10
CA SER A 19 29.89 -34.82 -32.44
C SER A 19 28.71 -34.21 -31.70
N GLY A 20 28.57 -34.58 -30.42
CA GLY A 20 27.67 -33.91 -29.50
C GLY A 20 28.07 -32.43 -29.46
N GLN A 21 27.27 -31.57 -30.10
CA GLN A 21 27.27 -30.15 -29.81
C GLN A 21 26.99 -30.04 -28.32
N SER A 22 28.04 -29.80 -27.53
CA SER A 22 27.92 -29.39 -26.15
C SER A 22 27.00 -28.18 -26.14
N GLN A 23 25.75 -28.37 -25.73
CA GLN A 23 24.81 -27.28 -25.57
C GLN A 23 25.48 -26.28 -24.63
N SER A 24 25.75 -25.06 -25.11
CA SER A 24 26.46 -24.07 -24.31
C SER A 24 25.66 -23.85 -23.03
N LYS A 25 26.32 -24.04 -21.87
CA LYS A 25 25.68 -23.85 -20.57
C LYS A 25 24.98 -22.48 -20.57
N PRO A 26 23.70 -22.39 -20.13
CA PRO A 26 23.01 -21.11 -20.08
C PRO A 26 23.82 -20.12 -19.24
N ALA A 27 24.01 -18.91 -19.77
CA ALA A 27 24.75 -17.83 -19.13
C ALA A 27 23.79 -16.75 -18.64
N ALA A 28 24.10 -16.13 -17.52
CA ALA A 28 23.28 -15.06 -16.95
C ALA A 28 23.25 -13.82 -17.85
N ASP A 29 22.11 -13.12 -17.88
CA ASP A 29 21.98 -11.81 -18.53
C ASP A 29 22.60 -10.71 -17.66
N LEU A 30 22.44 -10.82 -16.33
CA LEU A 30 22.93 -9.88 -15.34
C LEU A 30 23.60 -10.63 -14.17
N ILE A 31 24.75 -10.12 -13.73
CA ILE A 31 25.36 -10.46 -12.44
C ILE A 31 25.52 -9.19 -11.61
N VAL A 32 24.98 -9.19 -10.39
CA VAL A 32 25.31 -8.21 -9.36
C VAL A 32 26.40 -8.82 -8.48
N ASN A 33 27.60 -8.27 -8.54
CA ASN A 33 28.79 -8.83 -7.92
C ASN A 33 29.34 -7.92 -6.81
N ASN A 34 30.08 -8.50 -5.87
CA ASN A 34 30.67 -7.80 -4.72
C ASN A 34 29.63 -6.95 -3.96
N ALA A 35 28.48 -7.55 -3.64
CA ALA A 35 27.42 -6.94 -2.84
C ALA A 35 27.40 -7.55 -1.44
N LYS A 36 26.86 -6.83 -0.46
CA LYS A 36 26.34 -7.44 0.77
C LYS A 36 24.90 -7.83 0.48
N VAL A 37 24.65 -9.08 0.11
CA VAL A 37 23.29 -9.52 -0.22
C VAL A 37 22.60 -9.98 1.07
N TRP A 38 21.49 -9.35 1.42
CA TRP A 38 20.57 -9.88 2.43
C TRP A 38 19.42 -10.58 1.71
N THR A 39 19.34 -11.89 1.84
CA THR A 39 18.47 -12.68 0.97
C THR A 39 17.04 -12.74 1.46
N VAL A 40 16.79 -12.56 2.76
CA VAL A 40 15.50 -12.87 3.43
C VAL A 40 15.16 -14.38 3.38
N ASP A 41 16.10 -15.24 2.97
CA ASP A 41 16.01 -16.69 3.12
C ASP A 41 16.68 -17.11 4.43
N LYS A 42 15.90 -17.70 5.36
CA LYS A 42 16.39 -18.12 6.68
C LYS A 42 17.48 -19.18 6.61
N LEU A 43 17.54 -19.98 5.54
CA LEU A 43 18.58 -21.00 5.36
C LEU A 43 19.89 -20.41 4.82
N HIS A 44 19.80 -19.34 4.02
CA HIS A 44 20.94 -18.70 3.38
C HIS A 44 20.84 -17.17 3.50
N PRO A 45 20.88 -16.59 4.71
CA PRO A 45 20.48 -15.20 4.95
C PRO A 45 21.40 -14.17 4.30
N ARG A 46 22.63 -14.55 3.94
CA ARG A 46 23.64 -13.66 3.38
C ARG A 46 24.34 -14.29 2.17
N ALA A 47 24.67 -13.45 1.20
CA ALA A 47 25.47 -13.82 0.03
C ALA A 47 26.33 -12.64 -0.44
N GLN A 48 27.18 -12.88 -1.45
CA GLN A 48 28.11 -11.89 -2.00
C GLN A 48 27.78 -11.47 -3.43
N ALA A 49 27.01 -12.28 -4.16
CA ALA A 49 26.64 -12.03 -5.54
C ALA A 49 25.31 -12.71 -5.92
N VAL A 50 24.70 -12.24 -7.01
CA VAL A 50 23.47 -12.77 -7.59
C VAL A 50 23.61 -12.83 -9.12
N ALA A 51 23.17 -13.93 -9.74
CA ALA A 51 23.03 -14.08 -11.19
C ALA A 51 21.55 -14.14 -11.58
N VAL A 52 21.21 -13.47 -12.67
CA VAL A 52 19.85 -13.34 -13.21
C VAL A 52 19.84 -13.77 -14.68
N LEU A 53 18.86 -14.56 -15.06
CA LEU A 53 18.55 -14.96 -16.43
C LEU A 53 17.08 -14.63 -16.71
N GLY A 54 16.81 -13.81 -17.72
CA GLY A 54 15.51 -13.19 -17.95
C GLY A 54 15.07 -12.40 -16.71
N GLU A 55 13.93 -12.77 -16.15
CA GLU A 55 13.39 -12.15 -14.94
C GLU A 55 13.70 -12.93 -13.66
N ARG A 56 14.45 -14.04 -13.72
CA ARG A 56 14.62 -14.96 -12.59
C ARG A 56 16.05 -15.04 -12.09
N ILE A 57 16.18 -15.17 -10.78
CA ILE A 57 17.44 -15.44 -10.10
C ILE A 57 17.83 -16.89 -10.35
N VAL A 58 19.02 -17.13 -10.90
CA VAL A 58 19.54 -18.47 -11.20
C VAL A 58 20.64 -18.93 -10.26
N ALA A 59 21.32 -17.98 -9.59
CA ALA A 59 22.28 -18.30 -8.54
C ALA A 59 22.43 -17.15 -7.54
N VAL A 60 22.65 -17.52 -6.28
CA VAL A 60 22.92 -16.64 -5.14
C VAL A 60 23.99 -17.32 -4.30
N GLY A 61 25.07 -16.61 -3.96
CA GLY A 61 26.15 -17.22 -3.19
C GLY A 61 27.41 -16.39 -3.17
N SER A 62 28.55 -17.08 -3.13
CA SER A 62 29.87 -16.45 -3.24
C SER A 62 30.10 -15.85 -4.64
N ILE A 63 31.06 -14.94 -4.71
CA ILE A 63 31.49 -14.34 -5.98
C ILE A 63 31.92 -15.41 -7.01
N ALA A 64 32.62 -16.45 -6.55
CA ALA A 64 33.12 -17.52 -7.43
C ALA A 64 31.99 -18.37 -8.02
N GLU A 65 31.04 -18.80 -7.18
CA GLU A 65 29.89 -19.62 -7.61
C GLU A 65 29.02 -18.87 -8.62
N VAL A 66 28.75 -17.58 -8.39
CA VAL A 66 27.92 -16.77 -9.27
C VAL A 66 28.65 -16.43 -10.58
N ASN A 67 29.97 -16.18 -10.53
CA ASN A 67 30.75 -15.94 -11.74
C ASN A 67 30.82 -17.16 -12.68
N ALA A 68 30.53 -18.37 -12.19
CA ALA A 68 30.40 -19.56 -13.05
C ALA A 68 29.19 -19.50 -14.01
N TRP A 69 28.31 -18.51 -13.86
CA TRP A 69 27.21 -18.20 -14.78
C TRP A 69 27.55 -17.10 -15.79
N ARG A 70 28.74 -16.50 -15.70
CA ARG A 70 29.14 -15.40 -16.59
C ARG A 70 29.42 -15.92 -18.01
N GLY A 71 28.74 -15.32 -18.98
CA GLY A 71 28.98 -15.49 -20.41
C GLY A 71 29.52 -14.21 -21.06
N PRO A 72 29.77 -14.25 -22.38
CA PRO A 72 30.33 -13.12 -23.12
C PRO A 72 29.43 -11.88 -23.13
N ASN A 73 28.10 -12.07 -23.03
CA ASN A 73 27.11 -10.99 -23.07
C ASN A 73 26.58 -10.60 -21.68
N THR A 74 27.06 -11.25 -20.61
CA THR A 74 26.57 -10.97 -19.26
C THR A 74 26.95 -9.56 -18.83
N ARG A 75 25.94 -8.74 -18.51
CA ARG A 75 26.15 -7.44 -17.87
C ARG A 75 26.58 -7.68 -16.42
N VAL A 76 27.65 -7.02 -15.97
CA VAL A 76 28.11 -7.12 -14.58
C VAL A 76 27.97 -5.76 -13.89
N ILE A 77 27.24 -5.74 -12.78
CA ILE A 77 27.16 -4.59 -11.87
C ILE A 77 28.10 -4.86 -10.70
N ALA A 78 29.14 -4.03 -10.55
CA ALA A 78 30.00 -4.05 -9.38
C ALA A 78 29.35 -3.24 -8.25
N ALA A 79 28.78 -3.91 -7.26
CA ALA A 79 28.09 -3.27 -6.13
C ALA A 79 29.03 -2.61 -5.12
N ALA A 80 30.35 -2.87 -5.20
CA ALA A 80 31.38 -2.24 -4.36
C ALA A 80 31.10 -2.33 -2.85
N GLY A 81 30.59 -3.48 -2.40
CA GLY A 81 30.25 -3.77 -1.00
C GLY A 81 28.94 -3.15 -0.50
N LYS A 82 28.15 -2.51 -1.38
CA LYS A 82 26.82 -1.97 -1.07
C LYS A 82 25.81 -3.05 -0.75
N LEU A 83 24.76 -2.68 -0.03
CA LEU A 83 23.71 -3.60 0.42
C LEU A 83 22.70 -3.85 -0.71
N LEU A 84 22.47 -5.12 -1.03
CA LEU A 84 21.45 -5.58 -1.97
C LEU A 84 20.34 -6.29 -1.19
N LEU A 85 19.10 -5.82 -1.38
CA LEU A 85 17.88 -6.35 -0.77
C LEU A 85 16.92 -6.86 -1.85
N PRO A 86 15.95 -7.74 -1.51
CA PRO A 86 14.77 -7.88 -2.34
C PRO A 86 14.11 -6.50 -2.54
N GLY A 87 13.54 -6.26 -3.71
CA GLY A 87 12.78 -5.04 -3.97
C GLY A 87 11.62 -4.91 -2.98
N PHE A 88 11.34 -3.67 -2.54
CA PHE A 88 10.27 -3.44 -1.58
C PHE A 88 8.90 -3.76 -2.18
N ASN A 89 8.05 -4.37 -1.36
CA ASN A 89 6.69 -4.74 -1.73
C ASN A 89 5.72 -4.04 -0.78
N ASP A 90 5.13 -2.95 -1.25
CA ASP A 90 4.23 -2.16 -0.41
C ASP A 90 2.86 -2.82 -0.33
N SER A 91 2.49 -3.31 0.86
CA SER A 91 1.25 -4.09 1.04
C SER A 91 -0.01 -3.25 1.05
N HIS A 92 0.08 -1.93 1.06
CA HIS A 92 -1.08 -1.06 1.10
C HIS A 92 -0.75 0.31 0.53
N VAL A 93 -1.27 0.60 -0.66
CA VAL A 93 -1.22 1.94 -1.27
C VAL A 93 -2.54 2.24 -1.96
N HIS A 94 -2.73 3.52 -2.29
CA HIS A 94 -3.70 4.08 -3.21
C HIS A 94 -2.94 4.62 -4.43
N PHE A 95 -2.46 3.70 -5.28
CA PHE A 95 -1.38 3.94 -6.24
C PHE A 95 -1.72 4.98 -7.30
N VAL A 96 -2.93 4.92 -7.87
CA VAL A 96 -3.37 5.91 -8.87
C VAL A 96 -3.60 7.28 -8.22
N SER A 97 -4.22 7.29 -7.03
CA SER A 97 -4.42 8.52 -6.24
C SER A 97 -3.09 9.21 -5.95
N GLY A 98 -2.09 8.45 -5.47
CA GLY A 98 -0.73 8.98 -5.25
C GLY A 98 -0.09 9.49 -6.54
N GLY A 99 -0.24 8.77 -7.64
CA GLY A 99 0.20 9.23 -8.96
C GLY A 99 -0.44 10.54 -9.43
N ALA A 100 -1.70 10.78 -9.08
CA ALA A 100 -2.42 12.02 -9.34
C ALA A 100 -1.95 13.14 -8.40
N GLN A 101 -1.74 12.83 -7.11
CA GLN A 101 -1.28 13.76 -6.09
C GLN A 101 0.10 14.36 -6.40
N LEU A 102 0.97 13.63 -7.11
CA LEU A 102 2.26 14.15 -7.57
C LEU A 102 2.12 15.35 -8.55
N ASP A 103 0.95 15.59 -9.16
CA ASP A 103 0.67 16.83 -9.90
C ASP A 103 0.06 17.94 -9.05
N ASN A 104 -0.57 17.55 -7.94
CA ASN A 104 -1.47 18.41 -7.22
C ASN A 104 -0.71 19.55 -6.54
N VAL A 105 -1.46 20.57 -6.12
CA VAL A 105 -0.88 21.63 -5.31
C VAL A 105 -0.32 21.02 -4.02
N GLN A 106 0.89 21.42 -3.64
CA GLN A 106 1.56 20.93 -2.44
C GLN A 106 1.41 21.96 -1.31
N LEU A 107 0.68 21.62 -0.26
CA LEU A 107 0.31 22.53 0.83
C LEU A 107 0.76 22.01 2.21
N ASN A 108 1.30 20.80 2.31
CA ASN A 108 1.69 20.20 3.58
C ASN A 108 2.71 21.04 4.38
N ASP A 109 3.69 21.64 3.71
CA ASP A 109 4.73 22.50 4.30
C ASP A 109 4.39 23.99 4.26
N ALA A 110 3.16 24.36 3.88
CA ALA A 110 2.72 25.76 3.95
C ALA A 110 2.58 26.17 5.42
N THR A 111 3.46 27.04 5.90
CA THR A 111 3.54 27.45 7.32
C THR A 111 2.67 28.66 7.67
N SER A 112 1.91 29.21 6.72
CA SER A 112 0.97 30.30 6.97
C SER A 112 -0.23 30.30 6.01
N PRO A 113 -1.35 30.95 6.40
CA PRO A 113 -2.51 31.13 5.52
C PRO A 113 -2.16 31.82 4.19
N GLU A 114 -1.27 32.81 4.22
CA GLU A 114 -0.87 33.56 3.03
C GLU A 114 -0.10 32.69 2.04
N GLU A 115 0.82 31.87 2.54
CA GLU A 115 1.57 30.93 1.69
C GLU A 115 0.64 29.86 1.10
N PHE A 116 -0.30 29.37 1.90
CA PHE A 116 -1.34 28.44 1.45
C PHE A 116 -2.16 29.03 0.29
N ALA A 117 -2.70 30.24 0.45
CA ALA A 117 -3.45 30.94 -0.59
C ALA A 117 -2.59 31.24 -1.83
N ARG A 118 -1.32 31.65 -1.63
CA ARG A 118 -0.38 31.95 -2.72
C ARG A 118 -0.10 30.73 -3.57
N ARG A 119 0.13 29.56 -2.96
CA ARG A 119 0.39 28.29 -3.69
C ARG A 119 -0.83 27.84 -4.48
N ILE A 120 -2.03 27.95 -3.90
CA ILE A 120 -3.28 27.68 -4.62
C ILE A 120 -3.43 28.64 -5.80
N GLY A 121 -3.28 29.95 -5.58
CA GLY A 121 -3.36 30.94 -6.66
C GLY A 121 -2.31 30.76 -7.76
N ALA A 122 -1.12 30.25 -7.42
CA ALA A 122 -0.11 29.88 -8.41
C ALA A 122 -0.53 28.66 -9.23
N ARG A 123 -1.15 27.65 -8.60
CA ARG A 123 -1.70 26.49 -9.30
C ARG A 123 -2.85 26.89 -10.24
N THR A 124 -3.75 27.77 -9.80
CA THR A 124 -4.87 28.30 -10.60
C THR A 124 -4.42 28.82 -11.97
N LYS A 125 -3.27 29.50 -12.04
CA LYS A 125 -2.72 30.05 -13.30
C LYS A 125 -2.37 28.99 -14.34
N ASN A 126 -2.13 27.76 -13.90
CA ASN A 126 -1.75 26.61 -14.73
C ASN A 126 -2.86 25.56 -14.81
N THR A 127 -4.06 25.84 -14.29
CA THR A 127 -5.21 24.92 -14.31
C THR A 127 -6.14 25.30 -15.46
N ALA A 128 -6.50 24.34 -16.31
CA ALA A 128 -7.36 24.63 -17.44
C ALA A 128 -8.78 24.96 -16.97
N LYS A 129 -9.53 25.72 -17.79
CA LYS A 129 -10.91 26.09 -17.45
C LYS A 129 -11.77 24.84 -17.29
N GLY A 130 -12.42 24.71 -16.14
CA GLY A 130 -13.25 23.56 -15.78
C GLY A 130 -12.52 22.42 -15.06
N GLU A 131 -11.19 22.48 -14.96
CA GLU A 131 -10.42 21.58 -14.10
C GLU A 131 -10.47 22.03 -12.63
N TRP A 132 -10.27 21.06 -11.74
CA TRP A 132 -10.27 21.27 -10.30
C TRP A 132 -8.83 21.38 -9.77
N ILE A 133 -8.65 22.19 -8.73
CA ILE A 133 -7.46 22.14 -7.89
C ILE A 133 -7.74 21.19 -6.73
N LEU A 134 -7.06 20.05 -6.75
CA LEU A 134 -7.19 18.96 -5.78
C LEU A 134 -5.89 18.74 -5.00
N GLY A 135 -5.92 17.83 -4.01
CA GLY A 135 -4.75 17.45 -3.21
C GLY A 135 -4.44 18.47 -2.11
N GLY A 136 -3.18 18.83 -1.92
CA GLY A 136 -2.77 19.81 -0.91
C GLY A 136 -2.14 19.19 0.33
N ASP A 137 -2.83 18.24 0.95
CA ASP A 137 -2.41 17.53 2.17
C ASP A 137 -1.95 18.50 3.26
N TRP A 138 -2.73 19.55 3.45
CA TRP A 138 -2.38 20.66 4.34
C TRP A 138 -2.47 20.26 5.81
N ASP A 139 -1.73 20.98 6.65
CA ASP A 139 -1.71 20.80 8.10
C ASP A 139 -1.75 22.17 8.78
N GLU A 140 -2.93 22.54 9.27
CA GLU A 140 -3.17 23.82 9.94
C GLU A 140 -2.40 23.94 11.27
N THR A 141 -1.96 22.82 11.86
CA THR A 141 -1.21 22.84 13.11
C THR A 141 0.19 23.43 12.95
N LYS A 142 0.65 23.58 11.71
CA LYS A 142 1.92 24.27 11.36
C LYS A 142 1.77 25.79 11.28
N TRP A 143 0.55 26.33 11.35
CA TRP A 143 0.29 27.78 11.32
C TRP A 143 0.37 28.38 12.71
N ASN A 144 0.75 29.66 12.78
CA ASN A 144 0.77 30.43 14.01
C ASN A 144 0.03 31.77 13.85
N PRO A 145 -1.15 31.97 14.47
CA PRO A 145 -1.86 31.00 15.32
C PRO A 145 -2.41 29.80 14.53
N THR A 146 -2.59 28.66 15.20
CA THR A 146 -3.26 27.49 14.62
C THR A 146 -4.73 27.81 14.36
N GLN A 147 -5.16 27.68 13.11
CA GLN A 147 -6.55 27.96 12.71
C GLN A 147 -6.93 27.16 11.46
N LEU A 148 -8.16 26.66 11.40
CA LEU A 148 -8.65 25.99 10.18
C LEU A 148 -8.75 26.99 9.02
N PRO A 149 -8.39 26.60 7.78
CA PRO A 149 -8.63 27.43 6.61
C PRO A 149 -10.14 27.55 6.33
N THR A 150 -10.52 28.66 5.73
CA THR A 150 -11.89 28.89 5.24
C THR A 150 -11.86 29.31 3.77
N LYS A 151 -13.00 29.18 3.08
CA LYS A 151 -13.14 29.52 1.66
C LYS A 151 -12.76 30.97 1.35
N GLU A 152 -12.98 31.89 2.29
CA GLU A 152 -12.61 33.31 2.16
C GLU A 152 -11.11 33.51 1.92
N LEU A 153 -10.27 32.59 2.41
CA LEU A 153 -8.82 32.61 2.20
C LEU A 153 -8.44 32.39 0.73
N ILE A 154 -9.22 31.59 0.00
CA ILE A 154 -8.86 31.09 -1.33
C ILE A 154 -9.79 31.60 -2.45
N ASP A 155 -10.99 32.07 -2.13
CA ASP A 155 -11.93 32.63 -3.08
C ASP A 155 -11.32 33.77 -3.94
N PRO A 156 -10.56 34.74 -3.36
CA PRO A 156 -9.97 35.83 -4.17
C PRO A 156 -8.94 35.36 -5.21
N VAL A 157 -8.31 34.20 -5.00
CA VAL A 157 -7.28 33.64 -5.89
C VAL A 157 -7.82 32.50 -6.79
N THR A 158 -9.09 32.13 -6.64
CA THR A 158 -9.75 31.02 -7.37
C THR A 158 -11.16 31.37 -7.89
N PRO A 159 -11.40 32.57 -8.46
CA PRO A 159 -12.76 33.06 -8.74
C PRO A 159 -13.56 32.14 -9.67
N ASP A 160 -12.88 31.53 -10.66
CA ASP A 160 -13.50 30.70 -11.71
C ASP A 160 -12.99 29.25 -11.72
N THR A 161 -12.23 28.85 -10.70
CA THR A 161 -11.61 27.52 -10.62
C THR A 161 -12.09 26.82 -9.35
N PRO A 162 -12.79 25.67 -9.45
CA PRO A 162 -13.22 24.95 -8.26
C PRO A 162 -12.01 24.36 -7.52
N VAL A 163 -11.98 24.53 -6.20
CA VAL A 163 -10.93 24.02 -5.32
C VAL A 163 -11.52 23.07 -4.31
N PHE A 164 -10.91 21.90 -4.16
CA PHE A 164 -11.20 20.97 -3.08
C PHE A 164 -9.91 20.29 -2.62
N VAL A 165 -9.28 20.86 -1.59
CA VAL A 165 -7.95 20.43 -1.12
C VAL A 165 -8.03 19.71 0.22
N ASN A 166 -7.46 18.52 0.29
CA ASN A 166 -7.50 17.63 1.44
C ASN A 166 -6.51 18.06 2.52
N ARG A 167 -6.90 17.85 3.79
CA ARG A 167 -5.99 17.83 4.93
C ARG A 167 -5.14 16.57 4.86
N TYR A 168 -3.93 16.61 5.41
CA TYR A 168 -2.97 15.49 5.34
C TYR A 168 -3.49 14.17 5.89
N ASP A 169 -4.47 14.19 6.81
CA ASP A 169 -5.05 12.96 7.36
C ASP A 169 -6.11 12.32 6.45
N GLY A 170 -6.51 12.98 5.36
CA GLY A 170 -7.51 12.47 4.41
C GLY A 170 -8.96 12.56 4.87
N HIS A 171 -9.24 13.10 6.05
CA HIS A 171 -10.59 13.11 6.65
C HIS A 171 -11.21 14.51 6.77
N MET A 172 -10.51 15.53 6.26
CA MET A 172 -11.05 16.87 6.10
C MET A 172 -10.60 17.43 4.76
N ALA A 173 -11.43 18.28 4.15
CA ALA A 173 -11.04 19.04 2.97
C ALA A 173 -11.62 20.46 3.01
N LEU A 174 -10.96 21.35 2.29
CA LEU A 174 -11.38 22.73 2.09
C LEU A 174 -11.93 22.92 0.67
N ALA A 175 -13.20 23.25 0.57
CA ALA A 175 -13.88 23.67 -0.65
C ALA A 175 -13.95 25.20 -0.75
N ASN A 176 -13.66 25.76 -1.93
CA ASN A 176 -13.96 27.18 -2.19
C ASN A 176 -15.46 27.41 -2.46
N SER A 177 -15.89 28.67 -2.55
CA SER A 177 -17.29 29.02 -2.79
C SER A 177 -17.84 28.45 -4.11
N LEU A 178 -17.02 28.33 -5.15
CA LEU A 178 -17.44 27.73 -6.41
C LEU A 178 -17.73 26.23 -6.27
N ALA A 179 -16.82 25.48 -5.64
CA ALA A 179 -17.00 24.05 -5.38
C ALA A 179 -18.24 23.76 -4.52
N LEU A 180 -18.47 24.54 -3.45
CA LEU A 180 -19.67 24.41 -2.62
C LEU A 180 -20.97 24.66 -3.42
N ARG A 181 -20.98 25.67 -4.30
CA ARG A 181 -22.14 25.93 -5.18
C ARG A 181 -22.39 24.79 -6.15
N MET A 182 -21.33 24.25 -6.77
CA MET A 182 -21.44 23.09 -7.67
C MET A 182 -22.00 21.87 -6.93
N ALA A 183 -21.61 21.67 -5.67
CA ALA A 183 -22.08 20.59 -4.80
C ALA A 183 -23.47 20.83 -4.19
N GLY A 184 -24.07 22.01 -4.36
CA GLY A 184 -25.34 22.37 -3.72
C GLY A 184 -25.27 22.50 -2.20
N VAL A 185 -24.07 22.68 -1.63
CA VAL A 185 -23.87 22.83 -0.18
C VAL A 185 -24.18 24.26 0.25
N SER A 186 -25.08 24.42 1.23
CA SER A 186 -25.55 25.72 1.71
C SER A 186 -25.76 25.73 3.23
N ALA A 187 -26.22 26.86 3.76
CA ALA A 187 -26.67 26.97 5.16
C ALA A 187 -27.80 25.98 5.52
N LYS A 188 -28.57 25.50 4.52
CA LYS A 188 -29.70 24.58 4.71
C LYS A 188 -29.34 23.10 4.55
N THR A 189 -28.15 22.78 4.05
CA THR A 189 -27.71 21.40 3.85
C THR A 189 -27.45 20.78 5.23
N PRO A 190 -28.10 19.67 5.62
CA PRO A 190 -27.81 19.03 6.90
C PRO A 190 -26.45 18.35 6.88
N ASP A 191 -25.91 18.03 8.06
CA ASP A 191 -24.78 17.12 8.17
C ASP A 191 -25.25 15.69 7.81
N PRO A 192 -24.48 14.92 7.01
CA PRO A 192 -24.82 13.55 6.70
C PRO A 192 -24.46 12.62 7.88
N PRO A 193 -25.05 11.42 7.98
CA PRO A 193 -24.55 10.40 8.90
C PRO A 193 -23.04 10.18 8.69
N GLY A 194 -22.26 10.29 9.77
CA GLY A 194 -20.81 10.09 9.74
C GLY A 194 -20.00 11.24 9.15
N GLY A 195 -20.55 12.45 9.02
CA GLY A 195 -19.82 13.61 8.51
C GLY A 195 -20.27 14.94 9.11
N THR A 196 -19.49 15.99 8.90
CA THR A 196 -19.81 17.34 9.43
C THR A 196 -19.44 18.43 8.44
N ILE A 197 -20.36 19.37 8.22
CA ILE A 197 -20.11 20.64 7.51
C ILE A 197 -19.71 21.67 8.56
N VAL A 198 -18.47 22.17 8.52
CA VAL A 198 -18.03 23.22 9.45
C VAL A 198 -18.72 24.54 9.09
N ARG A 199 -19.34 25.18 10.10
CA ARG A 199 -20.12 26.41 9.93
C ARG A 199 -19.55 27.55 10.75
N ASP A 200 -19.72 28.76 10.23
CA ASP A 200 -19.45 29.99 10.97
C ASP A 200 -20.55 30.28 12.02
N ALA A 201 -20.38 31.36 12.78
CA ALA A 201 -21.34 31.77 13.81
C ALA A 201 -22.74 32.14 13.26
N GLN A 202 -22.86 32.35 11.95
CA GLN A 202 -24.09 32.66 11.24
C GLN A 202 -24.72 31.42 10.58
N GLY A 203 -24.11 30.24 10.73
CA GLY A 203 -24.59 28.98 10.17
C GLY A 203 -24.17 28.72 8.71
N ASN A 204 -23.36 29.59 8.11
CA ASN A 204 -22.90 29.39 6.74
C ASN A 204 -21.72 28.40 6.68
N PRO A 205 -21.65 27.52 5.67
CA PRO A 205 -20.48 26.67 5.47
C PRO A 205 -19.20 27.49 5.32
N THR A 206 -18.16 27.15 6.09
CA THR A 206 -16.84 27.79 6.00
C THR A 206 -16.02 27.28 4.82
N GLY A 207 -16.45 26.18 4.19
CA GLY A 207 -15.68 25.45 3.17
C GLY A 207 -15.00 24.19 3.73
N ALA A 208 -14.80 24.09 5.04
CA ALA A 208 -14.25 22.88 5.65
C ALA A 208 -15.34 21.80 5.80
N LEU A 209 -15.08 20.61 5.23
CA LEU A 209 -15.97 19.44 5.26
C LEU A 209 -15.21 18.26 5.87
N LYS A 210 -15.86 17.49 6.75
CA LYS A 210 -15.27 16.34 7.44
C LYS A 210 -15.97 15.04 7.07
N ASP A 211 -15.17 14.00 6.86
CA ASP A 211 -15.60 12.61 6.61
C ASP A 211 -16.74 12.54 5.57
N ALA A 212 -17.90 11.95 5.90
CA ALA A 212 -19.00 11.75 4.95
C ALA A 212 -19.54 13.06 4.34
N ALA A 213 -19.28 14.23 4.94
CA ALA A 213 -19.66 15.52 4.35
C ALA A 213 -18.78 15.90 3.14
N MET A 214 -17.55 15.40 3.04
CA MET A 214 -16.68 15.58 1.87
C MET A 214 -17.33 15.01 0.61
N GLU A 215 -18.17 13.98 0.77
CA GLU A 215 -18.84 13.30 -0.34
C GLU A 215 -19.84 14.20 -1.08
N TYR A 216 -20.33 15.27 -0.46
CA TYR A 216 -21.12 16.27 -1.19
C TYR A 216 -20.33 16.91 -2.33
N VAL A 217 -19.03 17.18 -2.10
CA VAL A 217 -18.16 17.79 -3.11
C VAL A 217 -17.54 16.73 -4.01
N ASN A 218 -17.10 15.58 -3.48
CA ASN A 218 -16.52 14.50 -4.31
C ASN A 218 -17.43 14.10 -5.47
N LYS A 219 -18.75 14.00 -5.25
CA LYS A 219 -19.74 13.62 -6.27
C LYS A 219 -19.81 14.56 -7.48
N VAL A 220 -19.37 15.80 -7.33
CA VAL A 220 -19.38 16.80 -8.41
C VAL A 220 -18.00 17.04 -9.02
N ILE A 221 -16.96 16.38 -8.49
CA ILE A 221 -15.64 16.34 -9.12
C ILE A 221 -15.72 15.37 -10.30
N PRO A 222 -15.36 15.80 -11.53
CA PRO A 222 -15.29 14.89 -12.66
C PRO A 222 -14.29 13.75 -12.37
N PRO A 223 -14.62 12.49 -12.71
CA PRO A 223 -13.64 11.41 -12.62
C PRO A 223 -12.46 11.70 -13.54
N LEU A 224 -11.29 11.14 -13.22
CA LEU A 224 -10.11 11.26 -14.08
C LEU A 224 -10.45 10.75 -15.49
N THR A 225 -10.06 11.52 -16.51
CA THR A 225 -10.07 11.01 -17.87
C THR A 225 -9.08 9.85 -17.99
N HIS A 226 -9.26 9.02 -19.02
CA HIS A 226 -8.33 7.93 -19.29
C HIS A 226 -6.87 8.44 -19.43
N GLU A 227 -6.64 9.57 -20.10
CA GLU A 227 -5.31 10.16 -20.28
C GLU A 227 -4.72 10.65 -18.94
N GLN A 228 -5.52 11.34 -18.12
CA GLN A 228 -5.09 11.78 -16.79
C GLN A 228 -4.70 10.61 -15.90
N ARG A 229 -5.50 9.54 -15.93
CA ARG A 229 -5.22 8.30 -15.22
C ARG A 229 -3.95 7.61 -15.71
N LEU A 230 -3.75 7.51 -17.03
CA LEU A 230 -2.53 6.97 -17.62
C LEU A 230 -1.29 7.74 -17.15
N LEU A 231 -1.35 9.08 -17.15
CA LEU A 231 -0.28 9.93 -16.65
C LEU A 231 -0.05 9.78 -15.15
N ALA A 232 -1.12 9.69 -14.35
CA ALA A 232 -1.04 9.45 -12.91
C ALA A 232 -0.28 8.14 -12.63
N VAL A 233 -0.67 7.04 -13.27
CA VAL A 233 0.00 5.74 -13.10
C VAL A 233 1.46 5.79 -13.54
N LYS A 234 1.79 6.42 -14.68
CA LYS A 234 3.18 6.56 -15.12
C LYS A 234 4.05 7.30 -14.10
N ARG A 235 3.51 8.34 -13.46
CA ARG A 235 4.22 9.04 -12.37
C ARG A 235 4.36 8.21 -11.12
N ALA A 236 3.32 7.47 -10.74
CA ALA A 236 3.38 6.56 -9.61
C ALA A 236 4.45 5.48 -9.81
N LEU A 237 4.53 4.90 -11.01
CA LEU A 237 5.57 3.94 -11.39
C LEU A 237 6.98 4.53 -11.30
N ALA A 238 7.18 5.74 -11.83
CA ALA A 238 8.46 6.44 -11.73
C ALA A 238 8.83 6.76 -10.28
N HIS A 239 7.87 7.18 -9.46
CA HIS A 239 8.05 7.49 -8.05
C HIS A 239 8.42 6.24 -7.23
N ALA A 240 7.69 5.13 -7.42
CA ALA A 240 7.98 3.84 -6.82
C ALA A 240 9.39 3.34 -7.18
N ALA A 241 9.75 3.38 -8.46
CA ALA A 241 11.08 2.99 -8.93
C ALA A 241 12.20 3.84 -8.30
N SER A 242 11.96 5.13 -8.08
CA SER A 242 12.95 6.02 -7.46
C SER A 242 13.30 5.64 -6.01
N PHE A 243 12.43 4.91 -5.33
CA PHE A 243 12.63 4.40 -3.97
C PHE A 243 12.92 2.89 -3.90
N GLY A 244 13.02 2.20 -5.04
CA GLY A 244 13.23 0.75 -5.07
C GLY A 244 12.00 -0.08 -4.67
N VAL A 245 10.80 0.51 -4.78
CA VAL A 245 9.53 -0.21 -4.66
C VAL A 245 9.23 -0.89 -5.99
N THR A 246 9.28 -2.22 -6.02
CA THR A 246 9.10 -3.03 -7.23
C THR A 246 7.73 -3.71 -7.29
N SER A 247 6.99 -3.67 -6.19
CA SER A 247 5.64 -4.23 -6.09
C SER A 247 4.78 -3.39 -5.15
N VAL A 248 3.49 -3.30 -5.48
CA VAL A 248 2.49 -2.61 -4.67
C VAL A 248 1.19 -3.40 -4.66
N GLN A 249 0.43 -3.25 -3.58
CA GLN A 249 -0.91 -3.78 -3.44
C GLN A 249 -1.86 -2.60 -3.36
N ASP A 250 -2.54 -2.35 -4.48
CA ASP A 250 -3.36 -1.17 -4.69
C ASP A 250 -4.75 -1.42 -4.11
N MET A 251 -5.05 -0.69 -3.03
CA MET A 251 -6.32 -0.75 -2.35
C MET A 251 -7.32 0.13 -3.08
N ASN A 252 -8.56 -0.35 -3.14
CA ASN A 252 -9.72 0.30 -3.73
C ASN A 252 -9.54 1.01 -5.10
N PRO A 253 -8.76 0.48 -6.07
CA PRO A 253 -8.76 1.03 -7.41
C PRO A 253 -10.13 0.86 -8.07
N GLU A 254 -10.47 1.80 -8.94
CA GLU A 254 -11.58 1.63 -9.88
C GLU A 254 -11.22 0.60 -10.95
N TYR A 255 -12.21 -0.04 -11.57
CA TYR A 255 -11.95 -0.94 -12.70
C TYR A 255 -11.26 -0.25 -13.87
N ALA A 256 -11.48 1.05 -14.02
CA ALA A 256 -10.83 1.82 -15.06
C ALA A 256 -9.35 2.15 -14.72
N ASP A 257 -8.95 2.13 -13.44
CA ASP A 257 -7.53 2.09 -13.01
C ASP A 257 -6.88 0.77 -13.42
N ILE A 258 -7.57 -0.36 -13.15
CA ILE A 258 -7.11 -1.69 -13.55
C ILE A 258 -6.96 -1.79 -15.07
N ALA A 259 -7.87 -1.19 -15.83
CA ALA A 259 -7.76 -1.13 -17.29
C ALA A 259 -6.49 -0.39 -17.75
N VAL A 260 -6.12 0.70 -17.09
CA VAL A 260 -4.86 1.42 -17.36
C VAL A 260 -3.63 0.58 -16.99
N PHE A 261 -3.66 -0.17 -15.89
CA PHE A 261 -2.59 -1.11 -15.58
C PHE A 261 -2.44 -2.17 -16.68
N SER A 262 -3.56 -2.74 -17.15
CA SER A 262 -3.56 -3.71 -18.24
C SER A 262 -3.03 -3.12 -19.55
N GLU A 263 -3.37 -1.87 -19.86
CA GLU A 263 -2.86 -1.18 -21.05
C GLU A 263 -1.35 -0.95 -20.98
N LEU A 264 -0.85 -0.46 -19.85
CA LEU A 264 0.59 -0.28 -19.64
C LEU A 264 1.33 -1.60 -19.67
N LEU A 265 0.73 -2.69 -19.15
CA LEU A 265 1.29 -4.03 -19.24
C LEU A 265 1.44 -4.48 -20.70
N GLN A 266 0.41 -4.29 -21.54
CA GLN A 266 0.47 -4.63 -22.96
C GLN A 266 1.53 -3.81 -23.72
N ARG A 267 1.79 -2.57 -23.29
CA ARG A 267 2.84 -1.70 -23.84
C ARG A 267 4.24 -2.02 -23.32
N GLY A 268 4.39 -2.93 -22.34
CA GLY A 268 5.66 -3.16 -21.66
C GLY A 268 6.11 -1.97 -20.79
N GLU A 269 5.17 -1.11 -20.39
CA GLU A 269 5.41 0.12 -19.62
C GLU A 269 5.02 -0.02 -18.13
N LEU A 270 4.40 -1.14 -17.72
CA LEU A 270 4.08 -1.42 -16.33
C LEU A 270 5.32 -1.93 -15.58
N THR A 271 6.08 -1.03 -14.96
CA THR A 271 7.40 -1.33 -14.38
C THR A 271 7.38 -1.81 -12.91
N ALA A 272 6.21 -1.87 -12.29
CA ALA A 272 6.01 -2.43 -10.95
C ALA A 272 4.89 -3.47 -10.98
N ARG A 273 4.96 -4.46 -10.10
CA ARG A 273 3.92 -5.51 -9.99
C ARG A 273 2.78 -5.00 -9.12
N ILE A 274 1.56 -5.15 -9.59
CA ILE A 274 0.36 -4.64 -8.94
C ILE A 274 -0.58 -5.79 -8.58
N TYR A 275 -0.99 -5.83 -7.31
CA TYR A 275 -2.15 -6.60 -6.88
C TYR A 275 -3.28 -5.66 -6.48
N ALA A 276 -4.34 -5.62 -7.28
CA ALA A 276 -5.43 -4.68 -7.10
C ALA A 276 -6.58 -5.29 -6.30
N ALA A 277 -7.07 -4.53 -5.31
CA ALA A 277 -8.19 -4.90 -4.46
C ALA A 277 -9.33 -3.84 -4.56
N PRO A 278 -10.18 -3.90 -5.60
CA PRO A 278 -11.36 -3.03 -5.72
C PRO A 278 -12.28 -3.10 -4.51
N PHE A 279 -13.18 -2.13 -4.37
CA PHE A 279 -14.15 -2.10 -3.27
C PHE A 279 -14.97 -3.40 -3.16
N ILE A 280 -15.18 -3.87 -1.93
CA ILE A 280 -16.00 -5.05 -1.61
C ILE A 280 -17.46 -4.88 -2.04
N MET A 281 -17.95 -3.64 -2.16
CA MET A 281 -19.25 -3.33 -2.76
C MET A 281 -19.40 -3.84 -4.20
N ARG A 282 -18.28 -4.10 -4.88
CA ARG A 282 -18.19 -4.67 -6.24
C ARG A 282 -17.88 -6.17 -6.24
N VAL A 283 -18.11 -6.89 -5.13
CA VAL A 283 -17.83 -8.33 -5.00
C VAL A 283 -18.37 -9.16 -6.18
N ASP A 284 -19.59 -8.83 -6.60
CA ASP A 284 -20.28 -9.45 -7.72
C ASP A 284 -19.49 -9.39 -9.02
N ASP A 285 -18.78 -8.29 -9.28
CA ASP A 285 -18.12 -8.06 -10.57
C ASP A 285 -16.97 -9.04 -10.80
N GLN A 286 -16.22 -9.40 -9.73
CA GLN A 286 -15.17 -10.43 -9.81
C GLN A 286 -15.76 -11.85 -9.66
N ALA A 287 -16.75 -12.02 -8.77
CA ALA A 287 -17.36 -13.32 -8.51
C ALA A 287 -18.10 -13.88 -9.75
N LYS A 288 -18.87 -13.04 -10.47
CA LYS A 288 -19.67 -13.44 -11.64
C LYS A 288 -18.84 -14.00 -12.80
N ILE A 289 -17.60 -13.54 -12.94
CA ILE A 289 -16.67 -13.99 -13.99
C ILE A 289 -15.67 -15.04 -13.49
N GLY A 290 -15.83 -15.52 -12.25
CA GLY A 290 -15.03 -16.62 -11.70
C GLY A 290 -13.60 -16.26 -11.32
N ILE A 291 -13.32 -14.97 -11.05
CA ILE A 291 -12.02 -14.54 -10.52
C ILE A 291 -11.87 -15.06 -9.09
N ARG A 292 -10.68 -15.56 -8.77
CA ARG A 292 -10.27 -16.02 -7.43
C ARG A 292 -9.05 -15.24 -6.97
N HIS A 293 -8.67 -15.37 -5.70
CA HIS A 293 -7.47 -14.74 -5.16
C HIS A 293 -6.24 -14.96 -6.04
N ALA A 294 -5.40 -13.92 -6.13
CA ALA A 294 -4.17 -13.91 -6.91
C ALA A 294 -4.32 -14.24 -8.42
N PHE A 295 -5.51 -14.08 -9.01
CA PHE A 295 -5.70 -14.27 -10.44
C PHE A 295 -4.96 -13.21 -11.26
N GLY A 296 -4.18 -13.65 -12.25
CA GLY A 296 -3.52 -12.77 -13.20
C GLY A 296 -2.12 -13.24 -13.56
N GLY A 297 -1.36 -12.33 -14.18
CA GLY A 297 0.00 -12.58 -14.62
C GLY A 297 1.06 -12.10 -13.63
N PRO A 298 2.35 -12.12 -14.02
CA PRO A 298 3.46 -11.73 -13.14
C PRO A 298 3.49 -10.25 -12.76
N TYR A 299 2.79 -9.37 -13.50
CA TYR A 299 2.81 -7.91 -13.26
C TYR A 299 1.48 -7.32 -12.82
N LEU A 300 0.34 -7.94 -13.16
CA LEU A 300 -0.98 -7.45 -12.77
C LEU A 300 -1.84 -8.62 -12.32
N ARG A 301 -2.34 -8.52 -11.09
CA ARG A 301 -3.24 -9.51 -10.49
C ARG A 301 -4.43 -8.82 -9.83
N ILE A 302 -5.55 -9.54 -9.79
CA ILE A 302 -6.79 -9.22 -9.09
C ILE A 302 -7.26 -10.44 -8.30
N GLY A 303 -8.39 -10.35 -7.61
CA GLY A 303 -8.91 -11.42 -6.75
C GLY A 303 -8.90 -11.09 -5.26
N ALA A 304 -8.64 -9.83 -4.91
CA ALA A 304 -8.86 -9.29 -3.58
C ALA A 304 -9.98 -8.23 -3.62
N LEU A 305 -10.54 -7.94 -2.46
CA LEU A 305 -11.54 -6.88 -2.26
C LEU A 305 -11.19 -6.05 -1.02
N LYS A 306 -11.27 -4.72 -1.14
CA LYS A 306 -11.08 -3.75 -0.05
C LYS A 306 -12.43 -3.37 0.56
N GLY A 307 -12.61 -3.59 1.87
CA GLY A 307 -13.77 -3.09 2.63
C GLY A 307 -13.36 -2.11 3.72
N TYR A 308 -14.31 -1.30 4.20
CA TYR A 308 -14.12 -0.33 5.29
C TYR A 308 -15.02 -0.63 6.49
N ALA A 309 -14.43 -0.69 7.69
CA ALA A 309 -15.16 -0.90 8.94
C ALA A 309 -15.50 0.43 9.65
N ASP A 310 -14.56 1.36 9.68
CA ASP A 310 -14.63 2.64 10.40
C ASP A 310 -13.78 3.74 9.71
N GLY A 311 -13.61 4.88 10.37
CA GLY A 311 -12.71 5.97 9.96
C GLY A 311 -11.38 5.95 10.71
N SER A 312 -10.80 7.13 11.00
CA SER A 312 -9.46 7.22 11.62
C SER A 312 -9.43 7.88 12.99
N LEU A 313 -8.28 7.74 13.66
CA LEU A 313 -7.99 8.42 14.92
C LEU A 313 -7.90 9.95 14.74
N GLY A 314 -7.29 10.43 13.64
CA GLY A 314 -7.02 11.85 13.40
C GLY A 314 -8.27 12.71 13.34
N SER A 315 -9.30 12.24 12.64
CA SER A 315 -10.59 12.94 12.57
C SER A 315 -11.61 12.51 13.60
N ALA A 316 -11.20 11.67 14.56
CA ALA A 316 -12.06 11.13 15.59
C ALA A 316 -13.27 10.36 15.02
N THR A 317 -13.02 9.53 14.01
CA THR A 317 -14.03 8.69 13.33
C THR A 317 -13.70 7.20 13.32
N ALA A 318 -12.61 6.78 13.97
CA ALA A 318 -12.37 5.38 14.30
C ALA A 318 -13.34 4.88 15.40
N TYR A 319 -13.80 3.65 15.26
CA TYR A 319 -14.87 3.09 16.09
C TYR A 319 -14.31 2.28 17.27
N PHE A 320 -14.45 2.84 18.47
CA PHE A 320 -13.90 2.32 19.72
C PHE A 320 -14.98 1.84 20.68
N PHE A 321 -14.61 0.91 21.58
CA PHE A 321 -15.48 0.48 22.67
C PHE A 321 -15.83 1.64 23.62
N ASP A 322 -14.82 2.48 23.92
CA ASP A 322 -14.96 3.66 24.76
C ASP A 322 -14.89 4.95 23.93
N PRO A 323 -15.61 6.03 24.29
CA PRO A 323 -15.50 7.31 23.60
C PRO A 323 -14.07 7.86 23.53
N PHE A 324 -13.84 8.82 22.62
CA PHE A 324 -12.61 9.61 22.61
C PHE A 324 -12.46 10.38 23.92
N THR A 325 -11.25 10.39 24.48
CA THR A 325 -10.91 11.06 25.74
C THR A 325 -11.07 12.58 25.63
N ASP A 326 -10.71 13.16 24.49
CA ASP A 326 -10.84 14.60 24.23
C ASP A 326 -12.16 15.00 23.56
N GLN A 327 -13.02 14.02 23.23
CA GLN A 327 -14.35 14.23 22.64
C GLN A 327 -15.38 13.22 23.21
N PRO A 328 -15.73 13.29 24.50
CA PRO A 328 -16.55 12.26 25.17
C PRO A 328 -18.00 12.18 24.66
N SER A 329 -18.50 13.25 24.02
CA SER A 329 -19.83 13.28 23.39
C SER A 329 -19.84 12.80 21.93
N ASN A 330 -18.67 12.44 21.37
CA ASN A 330 -18.59 11.95 20.01
C ASN A 330 -18.95 10.46 20.00
N HIS A 331 -20.15 10.16 19.51
CA HIS A 331 -20.63 8.81 19.27
C HIS A 331 -20.32 8.43 17.83
N VAL A 332 -19.10 7.96 17.60
CA VAL A 332 -18.62 7.59 16.27
C VAL A 332 -19.48 6.50 15.65
N LEU A 333 -19.55 6.50 14.31
CA LEU A 333 -20.32 5.55 13.53
C LEU A 333 -19.37 4.63 12.75
N LEU A 334 -19.76 3.36 12.61
CA LEU A 334 -19.15 2.49 11.61
C LEU A 334 -19.32 3.11 10.21
N SER A 335 -18.44 2.75 9.29
CA SER A 335 -18.57 3.09 7.86
C SER A 335 -19.98 2.72 7.35
N ASP A 336 -20.46 3.46 6.36
CA ASP A 336 -21.70 3.15 5.64
C ASP A 336 -21.71 1.73 5.05
N GLU A 337 -20.55 1.18 4.71
CA GLU A 337 -20.42 -0.22 4.26
C GLU A 337 -20.83 -1.24 5.33
N MET A 338 -20.78 -0.85 6.61
CA MET A 338 -21.10 -1.67 7.78
C MET A 338 -22.53 -1.43 8.30
N GLN A 339 -23.38 -0.68 7.59
CA GLN A 339 -24.70 -0.29 8.08
C GLN A 339 -25.85 -0.90 7.26
N PRO A 340 -26.59 -1.89 7.80
CA PRO A 340 -26.30 -2.65 9.02
C PRO A 340 -25.12 -3.63 8.83
N VAL A 341 -24.54 -4.12 9.94
CA VAL A 341 -23.34 -5.00 9.91
C VAL A 341 -23.57 -6.27 9.08
N SER A 342 -24.82 -6.74 8.98
CA SER A 342 -25.19 -7.87 8.13
C SER A 342 -24.87 -7.65 6.65
N VAL A 343 -24.87 -6.41 6.15
CA VAL A 343 -24.52 -6.13 4.75
C VAL A 343 -23.05 -6.43 4.49
N MET A 344 -22.15 -6.03 5.38
CA MET A 344 -20.73 -6.40 5.27
C MET A 344 -20.57 -7.91 5.38
N ARG A 345 -21.27 -8.55 6.33
CA ARG A 345 -21.25 -10.01 6.51
C ARG A 345 -21.61 -10.74 5.21
N ASP A 346 -22.71 -10.36 4.57
CA ASP A 346 -23.19 -11.00 3.34
C ASP A 346 -22.18 -10.81 2.19
N ARG A 347 -21.58 -9.62 2.08
CA ARG A 347 -20.50 -9.36 1.09
C ARG A 347 -19.27 -10.22 1.34
N MET A 348 -18.83 -10.33 2.60
CA MET A 348 -17.70 -11.18 2.98
C MET A 348 -17.96 -12.66 2.73
N MET A 349 -19.18 -13.14 3.01
CA MET A 349 -19.61 -14.50 2.69
C MET A 349 -19.58 -14.75 1.18
N THR A 350 -20.15 -13.85 0.38
CA THR A 350 -20.13 -13.97 -1.09
C THR A 350 -18.70 -13.97 -1.63
N ALA A 351 -17.83 -13.09 -1.13
CA ALA A 351 -16.44 -13.02 -1.54
C ALA A 351 -15.67 -14.31 -1.21
N ASP A 352 -15.81 -14.83 0.01
CA ASP A 352 -15.13 -16.06 0.43
C ASP A 352 -15.65 -17.28 -0.34
N ALA A 353 -16.98 -17.37 -0.57
CA ALA A 353 -17.57 -18.43 -1.39
C ALA A 353 -17.08 -18.39 -2.85
N ALA A 354 -16.77 -17.20 -3.37
CA ALA A 354 -16.14 -17.03 -4.68
C ALA A 354 -14.62 -17.31 -4.67
N GLY A 355 -14.00 -17.47 -3.49
CA GLY A 355 -12.56 -17.66 -3.32
C GLY A 355 -11.74 -16.38 -3.47
N LEU A 356 -12.36 -15.22 -3.27
CA LEU A 356 -11.71 -13.90 -3.27
C LEU A 356 -11.10 -13.59 -1.89
N GLN A 357 -9.98 -12.90 -1.87
CA GLN A 357 -9.34 -12.46 -0.63
C GLN A 357 -10.04 -11.22 -0.06
N LEU A 358 -10.17 -11.16 1.27
CA LEU A 358 -10.71 -10.02 2.00
C LEU A 358 -9.59 -9.19 2.63
N CYS A 359 -9.54 -7.91 2.26
CA CYS A 359 -8.69 -6.87 2.85
C CYS A 359 -9.60 -5.82 3.49
N THR A 360 -9.63 -5.70 4.81
CA THR A 360 -10.60 -4.81 5.49
C THR A 360 -9.90 -3.77 6.34
N HIS A 361 -10.15 -2.50 6.06
CA HIS A 361 -9.74 -1.38 6.91
C HIS A 361 -10.48 -1.47 8.24
N ALA A 362 -9.72 -1.52 9.34
CA ALA A 362 -10.25 -1.35 10.70
C ALA A 362 -9.18 -0.71 11.59
N ILE A 363 -9.46 0.48 12.11
CA ILE A 363 -8.53 1.26 12.94
C ILE A 363 -8.89 1.15 14.43
N GLY A 364 -10.15 1.40 14.79
CA GLY A 364 -10.61 1.38 16.18
C GLY A 364 -10.73 -0.05 16.74
N ASP A 365 -10.55 -0.18 18.06
CA ASP A 365 -10.51 -1.50 18.71
C ASP A 365 -11.84 -2.26 18.60
N GLN A 366 -12.97 -1.57 18.58
CA GLN A 366 -14.28 -2.19 18.37
C GLN A 366 -14.50 -2.57 16.90
N ALA A 367 -14.08 -1.74 15.95
CA ALA A 367 -14.12 -2.09 14.53
C ALA A 367 -13.32 -3.36 14.24
N VAL A 368 -12.09 -3.45 14.76
CA VAL A 368 -11.23 -4.64 14.64
C VAL A 368 -11.92 -5.87 15.25
N SER A 369 -12.47 -5.74 16.46
CA SER A 369 -13.21 -6.81 17.14
C SER A 369 -14.38 -7.34 16.30
N ILE A 370 -15.15 -6.44 15.65
CA ILE A 370 -16.29 -6.79 14.80
C ILE A 370 -15.82 -7.50 13.52
N ILE A 371 -14.78 -7.00 12.84
CA ILE A 371 -14.27 -7.66 11.62
C ILE A 371 -13.75 -9.06 11.94
N LEU A 372 -13.09 -9.26 13.08
CA LEU A 372 -12.69 -10.60 13.53
C LEU A 372 -13.89 -11.50 13.84
N ASP A 373 -15.03 -10.96 14.29
CA ASP A 373 -16.28 -11.72 14.46
C ASP A 373 -16.81 -12.17 13.08
N LEU A 374 -16.83 -11.26 12.11
CA LEU A 374 -17.26 -11.55 10.73
C LEU A 374 -16.36 -12.60 10.05
N TYR A 375 -15.04 -12.50 10.21
CA TYR A 375 -14.11 -13.52 9.72
C TYR A 375 -14.32 -14.86 10.40
N SER A 376 -14.59 -14.88 11.72
CA SER A 376 -14.93 -16.12 12.42
C SER A 376 -16.21 -16.75 11.86
N ASP A 377 -17.22 -15.94 11.54
CA ASP A 377 -18.46 -16.40 10.92
C ASP A 377 -18.21 -17.02 9.53
N VAL A 378 -17.38 -16.38 8.70
CA VAL A 378 -16.99 -16.91 7.38
C VAL A 378 -16.29 -18.27 7.53
N VAL A 379 -15.33 -18.38 8.45
CA VAL A 379 -14.63 -19.65 8.73
C VAL A 379 -15.61 -20.73 9.20
N LYS A 380 -16.55 -20.40 10.09
CA LYS A 380 -17.59 -21.35 10.55
C LYS A 380 -18.50 -21.81 9.41
N ALA A 381 -18.85 -20.90 8.48
CA ALA A 381 -19.76 -21.19 7.39
C ALA A 381 -19.11 -22.02 6.27
N HIS A 382 -17.85 -21.73 5.93
CA HIS A 382 -17.17 -22.32 4.75
C HIS A 382 -16.04 -23.29 5.08
N GLY A 383 -15.71 -23.50 6.37
CA GLY A 383 -14.69 -24.45 6.81
C GLY A 383 -13.25 -23.93 6.68
N GLU A 384 -12.27 -24.82 6.75
CA GLU A 384 -10.85 -24.47 6.67
C GLU A 384 -10.40 -24.13 5.25
N ALA A 385 -9.64 -23.04 5.08
CA ALA A 385 -9.03 -22.62 3.82
C ALA A 385 -7.85 -21.66 4.07
N ASP A 386 -6.88 -21.60 3.15
CA ASP A 386 -5.83 -20.56 3.15
C ASP A 386 -6.41 -19.24 2.61
N ARG A 387 -7.12 -18.51 3.46
CA ARG A 387 -7.84 -17.28 3.07
C ARG A 387 -6.94 -16.05 3.04
N ARG A 388 -5.88 -16.07 3.86
CA ARG A 388 -5.01 -14.92 4.12
C ARG A 388 -5.82 -13.64 4.34
N PHE A 389 -6.83 -13.72 5.20
CA PHE A 389 -7.58 -12.54 5.62
C PHE A 389 -6.64 -11.45 6.08
N ARG A 390 -6.97 -10.20 5.77
CA ARG A 390 -6.16 -9.07 6.15
C ARG A 390 -7.00 -8.02 6.82
N ILE A 391 -6.52 -7.58 7.97
CA ILE A 391 -6.98 -6.32 8.54
C ILE A 391 -5.91 -5.28 8.19
N GLU A 392 -6.34 -4.28 7.44
CA GLU A 392 -5.54 -3.12 7.11
C GLU A 392 -5.52 -2.15 8.30
N HIS A 393 -4.35 -1.55 8.52
CA HIS A 393 -3.98 -0.76 9.68
C HIS A 393 -3.82 -1.58 10.96
N ALA A 394 -4.88 -2.27 11.40
CA ALA A 394 -4.89 -3.00 12.68
C ALA A 394 -4.29 -2.14 13.81
N GLN A 395 -4.72 -0.89 13.85
CA GLN A 395 -3.98 0.20 14.47
C GLN A 395 -4.15 0.21 15.99
N HIS A 396 -5.40 0.20 16.47
CA HIS A 396 -5.72 0.18 17.90
C HIS A 396 -6.37 -1.14 18.28
N MET A 397 -5.77 -1.84 19.25
CA MET A 397 -6.15 -3.20 19.57
C MET A 397 -6.79 -3.33 20.94
N ALA A 398 -7.92 -4.05 21.01
CA ALA A 398 -8.33 -4.65 22.27
C ALA A 398 -7.37 -5.82 22.59
N ALA A 399 -6.99 -5.99 23.86
CA ALA A 399 -5.99 -6.98 24.25
C ALA A 399 -6.35 -8.42 23.83
N LYS A 400 -7.64 -8.77 23.83
CA LYS A 400 -8.14 -10.08 23.40
C LYS A 400 -7.90 -10.38 21.92
N ASP A 401 -7.79 -9.35 21.07
CA ASP A 401 -7.84 -9.51 19.63
C ASP A 401 -6.49 -9.98 19.05
N PHE A 402 -5.36 -9.77 19.74
CA PHE A 402 -4.07 -10.34 19.31
C PHE A 402 -4.11 -11.86 19.18
N TYR A 403 -4.76 -12.54 20.15
CA TYR A 403 -4.95 -13.99 20.09
C TYR A 403 -5.87 -14.40 18.94
N ARG A 404 -6.92 -13.61 18.67
CA ARG A 404 -7.89 -13.89 17.60
C ARG A 404 -7.27 -13.74 16.21
N PHE A 405 -6.39 -12.77 16.01
CA PHE A 405 -5.58 -12.67 14.78
C PHE A 405 -4.81 -13.97 14.53
N ALA A 406 -4.11 -14.47 15.55
CA ALA A 406 -3.32 -15.70 15.44
C ALA A 406 -4.20 -16.92 15.17
N GLN A 407 -5.30 -17.07 15.91
CA GLN A 407 -6.24 -18.19 15.77
C GLN A 407 -6.88 -18.24 14.38
N LEU A 408 -7.28 -17.08 13.84
CA LEU A 408 -7.90 -16.97 12.52
C LEU A 408 -6.87 -16.86 11.37
N GLN A 409 -5.58 -16.88 11.68
CA GLN A 409 -4.48 -16.67 10.73
C GLN A 409 -4.62 -15.37 9.92
N VAL A 410 -5.16 -14.32 10.54
CA VAL A 410 -5.32 -12.99 9.93
C VAL A 410 -3.96 -12.32 9.86
N ILE A 411 -3.67 -11.71 8.72
CA ILE A 411 -2.49 -10.89 8.49
C ILE A 411 -2.78 -9.48 8.98
N ALA A 412 -1.88 -8.93 9.78
CA ALA A 412 -1.89 -7.51 10.12
C ALA A 412 -1.11 -6.74 9.04
N SER A 413 -1.83 -6.02 8.18
CA SER A 413 -1.24 -5.15 7.15
C SER A 413 -1.07 -3.75 7.74
N VAL A 414 0.15 -3.43 8.18
CA VAL A 414 0.44 -2.30 9.08
C VAL A 414 1.33 -1.24 8.42
N GLN A 415 1.19 0.02 8.86
CA GLN A 415 1.91 1.17 8.32
C GLN A 415 2.74 1.86 9.41
N PRO A 416 4.03 1.49 9.56
CA PRO A 416 4.89 2.03 10.60
C PRO A 416 5.01 3.56 10.63
N TYR A 417 4.95 4.24 9.48
CA TYR A 417 5.06 5.70 9.44
C TYR A 417 4.00 6.40 10.30
N HIS A 418 2.75 5.91 10.31
CA HIS A 418 1.71 6.51 11.15
C HIS A 418 2.05 6.42 12.65
N ALA A 419 2.84 5.43 13.09
CA ALA A 419 3.24 5.31 14.49
C ALA A 419 4.07 6.50 15.00
N ILE A 420 4.93 7.05 14.15
CA ILE A 420 5.74 8.23 14.49
C ILE A 420 5.00 9.56 14.27
N ASP A 421 3.96 9.52 13.45
CA ASP A 421 3.12 10.65 13.15
C ASP A 421 2.01 10.85 14.21
N ASP A 422 1.12 9.87 14.36
CA ASP A 422 0.03 9.84 15.33
C ASP A 422 0.56 9.84 16.77
N GLY A 423 1.75 9.28 17.00
CA GLY A 423 2.39 9.23 18.33
C GLY A 423 2.54 10.60 19.01
N ARG A 424 2.52 11.69 18.23
CA ARG A 424 2.52 13.09 18.70
C ARG A 424 1.27 13.46 19.50
N TRP A 425 0.12 12.84 19.21
CA TRP A 425 -1.18 13.26 19.73
C TRP A 425 -2.16 12.13 20.10
N ALA A 426 -1.87 10.86 19.78
CA ALA A 426 -2.78 9.73 20.02
C ALA A 426 -3.21 9.59 21.49
N GLU A 427 -2.31 9.77 22.46
CA GLU A 427 -2.65 9.63 23.89
C GLU A 427 -3.72 10.61 24.34
N LYS A 428 -3.68 11.83 23.82
CA LYS A 428 -4.66 12.86 24.14
C LYS A 428 -6.06 12.43 23.70
N ARG A 429 -6.15 11.70 22.59
CA ARG A 429 -7.40 11.25 21.98
C ARG A 429 -7.97 10.00 22.62
N ILE A 430 -7.16 9.00 22.95
CA ILE A 430 -7.66 7.69 23.41
C ILE A 430 -7.17 7.28 24.81
N GLY A 431 -6.37 8.12 25.46
CA GLY A 431 -5.81 7.83 26.78
C GLY A 431 -4.63 6.85 26.71
N HIS A 432 -3.88 6.77 27.81
CA HIS A 432 -2.65 6.01 27.90
C HIS A 432 -2.83 4.52 27.64
N ASP A 433 -3.85 3.90 28.25
CA ASP A 433 -4.08 2.46 28.17
C ASP A 433 -4.31 1.99 26.73
N ARG A 434 -5.25 2.61 26.00
CA ARG A 434 -5.49 2.28 24.58
C ARG A 434 -4.30 2.65 23.69
N ALA A 435 -3.64 3.78 23.97
CA ALA A 435 -2.43 4.17 23.25
C ALA A 435 -1.31 3.12 23.38
N SER A 436 -1.19 2.43 24.52
CA SER A 436 -0.16 1.39 24.72
C SER A 436 -0.31 0.16 23.81
N ARG A 437 -1.52 -0.07 23.28
CA ARG A 437 -1.84 -1.14 22.32
C ARG A 437 -1.99 -0.62 20.89
N THR A 438 -1.45 0.56 20.61
CA THR A 438 -1.50 1.20 19.30
C THR A 438 -0.21 0.93 18.51
N TYR A 439 -0.34 0.55 17.24
CA TYR A 439 0.80 0.13 16.39
C TYR A 439 1.66 -0.95 17.08
N ALA A 440 1.01 -1.98 17.62
CA ALA A 440 1.62 -2.97 18.49
C ALA A 440 2.34 -4.09 17.72
N PHE A 441 3.28 -3.72 16.84
CA PHE A 441 3.93 -4.61 15.88
C PHE A 441 4.66 -5.78 16.55
N ARG A 442 5.43 -5.51 17.62
CA ARG A 442 6.08 -6.58 18.40
C ARG A 442 5.07 -7.53 19.01
N THR A 443 3.97 -7.00 19.54
CA THR A 443 2.93 -7.82 20.18
C THR A 443 2.28 -8.76 19.18
N PHE A 444 2.01 -8.30 17.95
CA PHE A 444 1.56 -9.18 16.86
C PHE A 444 2.57 -10.31 16.59
N LEU A 445 3.85 -9.99 16.38
CA LEU A 445 4.88 -11.00 16.12
C LEU A 445 5.00 -12.02 17.28
N ASN A 446 4.93 -11.56 18.53
CA ASN A 446 4.98 -12.43 19.70
C ASN A 446 3.80 -13.41 19.79
N HIS A 447 2.66 -13.08 19.17
CA HIS A 447 1.49 -13.98 19.05
C HIS A 447 1.55 -14.86 17.80
N GLY A 448 2.63 -14.79 17.00
CA GLY A 448 2.75 -15.53 15.75
C GLY A 448 1.92 -14.94 14.60
N VAL A 449 1.42 -13.71 14.76
CA VAL A 449 0.68 -13.00 13.71
C VAL A 449 1.65 -12.53 12.63
N ARG A 450 1.28 -12.73 11.37
CA ARG A 450 2.09 -12.28 10.24
C ARG A 450 1.89 -10.79 9.99
N LEU A 451 2.99 -10.08 9.84
CA LEU A 451 2.99 -8.69 9.41
C LEU A 451 3.23 -8.60 7.90
N ALA A 452 2.47 -7.72 7.27
CA ALA A 452 2.75 -7.18 5.94
C ALA A 452 2.88 -5.66 6.11
N LEU A 453 3.96 -5.07 5.61
CA LEU A 453 4.18 -3.63 5.76
C LEU A 453 3.76 -2.90 4.49
N GLY A 454 3.09 -1.78 4.70
CA GLY A 454 2.77 -0.82 3.66
C GLY A 454 2.95 0.61 4.14
N THR A 455 2.81 1.55 3.21
CA THR A 455 2.87 2.99 3.52
C THR A 455 1.50 3.61 3.69
N ASP A 456 0.47 3.00 3.10
CA ASP A 456 -0.78 3.70 2.81
C ASP A 456 -0.52 4.99 2.00
N TRP A 457 0.44 4.94 1.06
CA TRP A 457 0.67 6.06 0.16
C TRP A 457 -0.58 6.25 -0.69
N ASN A 458 -1.29 7.38 -0.60
CA ASN A 458 -0.72 8.71 -0.44
C ASN A 458 -1.01 9.46 0.86
N VAL A 459 -1.43 8.76 1.92
CA VAL A 459 -1.57 9.31 3.27
C VAL A 459 -0.20 9.50 3.92
N ALA A 460 0.69 8.50 3.82
CA ALA A 460 2.10 8.63 4.22
C ALA A 460 3.05 8.58 3.01
N PRO A 461 4.30 9.08 3.12
CA PRO A 461 5.24 9.03 2.01
C PRO A 461 5.60 7.60 1.58
N LEU A 462 5.68 7.34 0.27
CA LEU A 462 6.01 6.02 -0.30
C LEU A 462 7.42 5.51 0.06
N ASN A 463 8.32 6.38 0.51
CA ASN A 463 9.72 6.06 0.74
C ASN A 463 9.90 4.96 1.81
N PRO A 464 10.36 3.74 1.45
CA PRO A 464 10.50 2.62 2.38
C PRO A 464 11.47 2.89 3.53
N MET A 465 12.45 3.78 3.35
CA MET A 465 13.41 4.11 4.41
C MET A 465 12.73 4.84 5.58
N LEU A 466 11.66 5.60 5.33
CA LEU A 466 10.88 6.23 6.40
C LEU A 466 10.06 5.20 7.18
N THR A 467 9.53 4.18 6.50
CA THR A 467 8.90 3.02 7.15
C THR A 467 9.90 2.22 8.00
N VAL A 468 11.10 1.98 7.48
CA VAL A 468 12.19 1.32 8.23
C VAL A 468 12.58 2.13 9.47
N TYR A 469 12.80 3.43 9.30
CA TYR A 469 13.06 4.37 10.40
C TYR A 469 11.94 4.30 11.45
N ALA A 470 10.68 4.40 11.03
CA ALA A 470 9.54 4.44 11.93
C ALA A 470 9.36 3.15 12.72
N ALA A 471 9.52 1.99 12.08
CA ALA A 471 9.41 0.69 12.72
C ALA A 471 10.54 0.44 13.75
N ALA A 472 11.76 0.83 13.40
CA ALA A 472 12.96 0.58 14.22
C ALA A 472 13.12 1.59 15.36
N THR A 473 12.83 2.88 15.12
CA THR A 473 13.05 3.94 16.12
C THR A 473 11.80 4.27 16.90
N ARG A 474 10.63 4.23 16.26
CA ARG A 474 9.35 4.79 16.74
C ARG A 474 9.45 6.24 17.22
N ALA A 475 10.49 6.98 16.83
CA ALA A 475 10.75 8.33 17.27
C ALA A 475 9.74 9.30 16.65
N THR A 476 9.02 10.05 17.47
CA THR A 476 7.94 10.91 16.97
C THR A 476 8.48 12.07 16.14
N LEU A 477 7.74 12.45 15.09
CA LEU A 477 8.16 13.48 14.13
C LEU A 477 8.36 14.88 14.75
N ASP A 478 7.76 15.13 15.93
CA ASP A 478 7.93 16.39 16.67
C ASP A 478 9.18 16.40 17.58
N GLY A 479 9.96 15.32 17.58
CA GLY A 479 11.17 15.18 18.40
C GLY A 479 10.92 15.02 19.90
N LYS A 480 9.66 14.95 20.36
CA LYS A 480 9.35 14.88 21.79
C LYS A 480 9.54 13.49 22.39
N ASN A 481 9.53 12.44 21.57
CA ASN A 481 9.80 11.07 21.98
C ASN A 481 10.96 10.47 21.18
N PRO A 482 12.20 10.95 21.37
CA PRO A 482 13.35 10.52 20.55
C PRO A 482 13.72 9.04 20.74
N ASN A 483 13.41 8.46 21.89
CA ASN A 483 13.60 7.02 22.15
C ASN A 483 12.45 6.15 21.60
N GLY A 484 11.45 6.79 21.02
CA GLY A 484 10.24 6.19 20.51
C GLY A 484 9.16 5.97 21.56
N ARG A 485 7.92 6.14 21.11
CA ARG A 485 6.73 5.96 21.94
C ARG A 485 6.35 4.48 22.03
N PHE A 486 6.20 3.94 23.23
CA PHE A 486 6.07 2.49 23.48
C PHE A 486 7.20 1.68 22.82
N PRO A 487 8.46 1.87 23.27
CA PRO A 487 9.65 1.32 22.61
C PRO A 487 9.68 -0.21 22.54
N GLU A 488 8.95 -0.91 23.43
CA GLU A 488 8.75 -2.35 23.39
C GLU A 488 8.02 -2.83 22.13
N GLN A 489 7.35 -1.94 21.38
CA GLN A 489 6.68 -2.26 20.12
C GLN A 489 7.58 -2.12 18.88
N LYS A 490 8.89 -1.83 19.05
CA LYS A 490 9.86 -1.74 17.94
C LYS A 490 10.05 -3.07 17.23
N LEU A 491 10.25 -2.98 15.92
CA LEU A 491 10.80 -4.06 15.10
C LEU A 491 12.30 -3.88 14.93
N THR A 492 13.05 -4.96 14.74
CA THR A 492 14.43 -4.81 14.23
C THR A 492 14.39 -4.40 12.76
N VAL A 493 15.51 -3.90 12.23
CA VAL A 493 15.63 -3.57 10.80
C VAL A 493 15.43 -4.84 9.95
N GLU A 494 15.97 -5.97 10.37
CA GLU A 494 15.81 -7.28 9.71
C GLU A 494 14.35 -7.72 9.65
N GLU A 495 13.63 -7.66 10.77
CA GLU A 495 12.20 -8.02 10.82
C GLU A 495 11.36 -7.06 9.97
N THR A 496 11.73 -5.79 9.95
CA THR A 496 11.07 -4.79 9.12
C THR A 496 11.26 -5.09 7.64
N VAL A 497 12.50 -5.37 7.20
CA VAL A 497 12.78 -5.77 5.81
C VAL A 497 12.08 -7.08 5.46
N GLU A 498 12.08 -8.09 6.33
CA GLU A 498 11.37 -9.35 6.10
C GLU A 498 9.86 -9.11 5.91
N ALA A 499 9.23 -8.32 6.79
CA ALA A 499 7.80 -8.04 6.71
C ALA A 499 7.42 -7.14 5.52
N TYR A 500 8.32 -6.26 5.07
CA TYR A 500 8.10 -5.33 3.95
C TYR A 500 8.50 -5.90 2.57
N THR A 501 9.02 -7.13 2.54
CA THR A 501 9.35 -7.87 1.31
C THR A 501 8.60 -9.21 1.29
N MET A 502 9.08 -10.19 2.05
CA MET A 502 8.49 -11.52 2.16
C MET A 502 7.10 -11.51 2.82
N GLY A 503 6.91 -10.73 3.89
CA GLY A 503 5.62 -10.60 4.58
C GLY A 503 4.53 -10.04 3.65
N SER A 504 4.84 -8.94 2.96
CA SER A 504 3.97 -8.38 1.93
C SER A 504 3.76 -9.34 0.75
N ALA A 505 4.79 -10.06 0.29
CA ALA A 505 4.63 -11.07 -0.77
C ALA A 505 3.73 -12.23 -0.34
N TYR A 506 3.83 -12.67 0.91
CA TYR A 506 2.91 -13.65 1.49
C TYR A 506 1.48 -13.11 1.54
N ALA A 507 1.26 -11.84 1.88
CA ALA A 507 -0.09 -11.27 1.94
C ALA A 507 -0.85 -11.30 0.60
N GLU A 508 -0.14 -11.41 -0.53
CA GLU A 508 -0.72 -11.48 -1.88
C GLU A 508 -0.43 -12.80 -2.62
N PHE A 509 -0.11 -13.87 -1.89
CA PHE A 509 0.15 -15.21 -2.45
C PHE A 509 1.32 -15.26 -3.45
N GLN A 510 2.42 -14.54 -3.15
CA GLN A 510 3.63 -14.48 -3.99
C GLN A 510 4.92 -14.82 -3.24
N GLU A 511 4.86 -15.35 -2.03
CA GLU A 511 6.03 -15.78 -1.27
C GLU A 511 6.89 -16.83 -1.99
N LYS A 512 6.32 -17.53 -2.99
CA LYS A 512 7.05 -18.49 -3.83
C LYS A 512 7.70 -17.84 -5.06
N GLU A 513 7.18 -16.70 -5.51
CA GLU A 513 7.66 -16.02 -6.73
C GLU A 513 8.59 -14.85 -6.41
N LYS A 514 8.40 -14.14 -5.30
CA LYS A 514 9.21 -12.95 -4.92
C LYS A 514 9.33 -12.81 -3.39
N GLY A 515 9.86 -11.66 -2.95
CA GLY A 515 10.03 -11.32 -1.53
C GLY A 515 11.32 -11.84 -0.87
N SER A 516 12.12 -12.65 -1.58
CA SER A 516 13.50 -13.00 -1.19
C SER A 516 14.40 -13.07 -2.41
N ILE A 517 15.71 -12.92 -2.19
CA ILE A 517 16.73 -13.19 -3.20
C ILE A 517 17.12 -14.67 -3.08
N SER A 518 16.38 -15.52 -3.78
CA SER A 518 16.58 -16.98 -3.78
C SER A 518 16.48 -17.53 -5.21
N PRO A 519 17.25 -18.57 -5.58
CA PRO A 519 17.15 -19.19 -6.90
C PRO A 519 15.71 -19.59 -7.25
N GLY A 520 15.32 -19.35 -8.50
CA GLY A 520 13.98 -19.59 -9.03
C GLY A 520 13.01 -18.41 -8.89
N LYS A 521 13.23 -17.51 -7.92
CA LYS A 521 12.38 -16.32 -7.72
C LYS A 521 12.68 -15.22 -8.71
N LEU A 522 11.75 -14.27 -8.81
CA LEU A 522 11.88 -13.05 -9.60
C LEU A 522 13.04 -12.20 -9.08
N ALA A 523 13.77 -11.58 -10.01
CA ALA A 523 14.92 -10.72 -9.76
C ALA A 523 14.53 -9.29 -9.36
N ASP A 524 13.49 -9.16 -8.54
CA ASP A 524 13.06 -7.89 -7.95
C ASP A 524 14.04 -7.53 -6.82
N MET A 525 14.94 -6.58 -7.06
CA MET A 525 16.03 -6.23 -6.14
C MET A 525 16.27 -4.72 -6.08
N VAL A 526 16.75 -4.24 -4.93
CA VAL A 526 17.19 -2.85 -4.73
C VAL A 526 18.60 -2.83 -4.14
N LEU A 527 19.48 -1.99 -4.71
CA LEU A 527 20.82 -1.76 -4.22
C LEU A 527 20.87 -0.42 -3.48
N LEU A 528 21.05 -0.45 -2.16
CA LEU A 528 21.11 0.74 -1.32
C LEU A 528 22.52 1.33 -1.27
N SER A 529 22.61 2.66 -1.10
CA SER A 529 23.89 3.36 -0.91
C SER A 529 24.59 2.88 0.37
N ASP A 530 23.82 2.68 1.43
CA ASP A 530 24.28 2.38 2.78
C ASP A 530 23.74 1.04 3.28
N ASN A 531 24.45 0.46 4.25
CA ASN A 531 24.05 -0.79 4.86
C ASN A 531 23.18 -0.53 6.11
N ILE A 532 21.86 -0.51 5.92
CA ILE A 532 20.87 -0.21 6.97
C ILE A 532 20.91 -1.16 8.18
N PHE A 533 21.55 -2.33 8.07
CA PHE A 533 21.74 -3.24 9.22
C PHE A 533 22.92 -2.87 10.13
N SER A 534 23.78 -1.95 9.69
CA SER A 534 24.94 -1.47 10.45
C SER A 534 24.93 0.04 10.67
N THR A 535 24.03 0.75 9.99
CA THR A 535 23.80 2.18 10.17
C THR A 535 22.92 2.38 11.41
N ASP A 536 23.23 3.40 12.20
CA ASP A 536 22.32 3.85 13.26
C ASP A 536 20.97 4.23 12.61
N PRO A 537 19.84 3.60 13.00
CA PRO A 537 18.55 3.89 12.39
C PRO A 537 18.12 5.35 12.47
N THR A 538 18.76 6.19 13.30
CA THR A 538 18.47 7.63 13.33
C THR A 538 19.18 8.46 12.27
N LYS A 539 20.04 7.86 11.43
CA LYS A 539 20.86 8.57 10.42
C LYS A 539 20.32 8.48 9.01
#